data_AF-A0A9D1L1B8-F1
#
_entry.id   AF-A0A9D1L1B8-F1
#
_cell.length_a   1.000
_cell.length_b   1.000
_cell.length_c   1.000
_cell.angle_alpha   90.00
_cell.angle_beta   90.00
_cell.angle_gamma   90.00
#
_symmetry.space_group_name_H-M   'P 1'
#
loop_
_entity.id
_entity.type
_entity.pdbx_description
1 polymer ?
#
loop_
_entity_poly.entity_id
_entity_poly.type
_entity_poly.pdbx_seq_one_letter_code
_entity_poly.pdbx_strand_id
1 'polypeptide(L)'
;MEVNRVTNCATIRMGCTTIKSNEVETYLICDPVIVKAVDKEVAEVGDNLTYTITIDNPSLVPLTNVVFRDTLDDNLNYVYESFQVNGMGKMPVIEGQTLSYTLAKIEPTSQVEIVFQARIA
;
A
#
# COMPACT_ATOMS: atom_id res chain seq x y z
N MET A 1 -6.36 -5.11 -17.06
CA MET A 1 -6.63 -5.97 -15.90
C MET A 1 -5.36 -6.76 -15.68
N GLU A 2 -4.65 -6.49 -14.60
CA GLU A 2 -3.46 -7.26 -14.24
C GLU A 2 -3.88 -8.68 -13.86
N VAL A 3 -3.09 -9.68 -14.25
CA VAL A 3 -3.39 -11.07 -13.94
C VAL A 3 -2.88 -11.37 -12.53
N ASN A 4 -3.79 -11.64 -11.59
CA ASN A 4 -3.45 -11.98 -10.19
C ASN A 4 -3.60 -13.47 -9.85
N ARG A 5 -3.98 -14.30 -10.83
CA ARG A 5 -4.02 -15.77 -10.71
C ARG A 5 -3.79 -16.45 -12.06
N VAL A 6 -3.20 -17.64 -12.02
CA VAL A 6 -3.08 -18.55 -13.18
C VAL A 6 -3.69 -19.90 -12.81
N THR A 7 -4.34 -20.55 -13.78
CA THR A 7 -4.95 -21.87 -13.61
C THR A 7 -4.34 -22.89 -14.57
N ASN A 8 -4.24 -24.14 -14.12
CA ASN A 8 -3.76 -25.24 -14.94
C ASN A 8 -4.66 -26.47 -14.78
N CYS A 9 -4.88 -27.18 -15.87
CA CYS A 9 -5.59 -28.45 -15.89
C CYS A 9 -4.96 -29.36 -16.94
N ALA A 10 -4.95 -30.66 -16.67
CA ALA A 10 -4.49 -31.67 -17.60
C ALA A 10 -5.69 -32.34 -18.28
N THR A 11 -5.43 -32.97 -19.43
CA THR A 11 -6.42 -33.83 -20.09
C THR A 11 -5.78 -35.14 -20.51
N ILE A 12 -6.57 -36.21 -20.52
CA ILE A 12 -6.25 -37.45 -21.22
C ILE A 12 -7.27 -37.65 -22.35
N ARG A 13 -6.83 -38.30 -23.43
CA ARG A 13 -7.69 -38.67 -24.56
C ARG A 13 -7.67 -40.18 -24.76
N MET A 14 -8.86 -40.78 -24.84
CA MET A 14 -9.05 -42.20 -25.14
C MET A 14 -10.06 -42.32 -26.28
N GLY A 15 -9.57 -42.60 -27.50
CA GLY A 15 -10.39 -42.57 -28.72
C GLY A 15 -10.93 -41.16 -29.02
N CYS A 16 -12.25 -41.00 -28.99
CA CYS A 16 -12.94 -39.71 -29.17
C CYS A 16 -13.30 -39.01 -27.85
N THR A 17 -13.03 -39.64 -26.70
CA THR A 17 -13.37 -39.10 -25.38
C THR A 17 -12.19 -38.33 -24.80
N THR A 18 -12.46 -37.13 -24.28
CA THR A 18 -11.51 -36.33 -23.50
C THR A 18 -11.99 -36.25 -22.05
N ILE A 19 -11.11 -36.56 -21.11
CA ILE A 19 -11.37 -36.43 -19.66
C ILE A 19 -10.44 -35.36 -19.11
N LYS A 20 -11.01 -34.35 -18.43
CA LYS A 20 -10.27 -33.27 -17.78
C LYS A 20 -9.90 -33.67 -16.34
N SER A 21 -8.71 -33.30 -15.88
CA SER A 21 -8.36 -33.38 -14.46
C SER A 21 -9.12 -32.33 -13.65
N ASN A 22 -8.87 -32.27 -12.34
CA ASN A 22 -9.19 -31.08 -11.56
C ASN A 22 -8.39 -29.87 -12.07
N GLU A 23 -8.87 -28.67 -11.73
CA GLU A 23 -8.14 -27.42 -11.92
C GLU A 23 -7.30 -27.14 -10.68
N VAL A 24 -6.10 -26.60 -10.89
CA VAL A 24 -5.24 -26.06 -9.82
C VAL A 24 -4.95 -24.60 -10.10
N GLU A 25 -4.88 -23.79 -9.04
CA GLU A 25 -4.63 -22.35 -9.13
C GLU A 25 -3.27 -21.99 -8.52
N THR A 26 -2.66 -20.92 -9.02
CA THR A 26 -1.52 -20.25 -8.40
C THR A 26 -1.77 -18.75 -8.39
N TYR A 27 -1.69 -18.13 -7.21
CA TYR A 27 -1.86 -16.69 -7.05
C TYR A 27 -0.54 -15.96 -7.30
N LEU A 28 -0.66 -14.82 -7.97
CA LEU A 28 0.49 -13.94 -8.24
C LEU A 28 0.47 -12.79 -7.24
N ILE A 29 1.66 -12.38 -6.81
CA ILE A 29 1.86 -11.12 -6.10
C ILE A 29 2.02 -10.06 -7.18
N CYS A 30 1.16 -9.05 -7.12
CA CYS A 30 1.18 -7.87 -7.97
C CYS A 30 1.83 -6.70 -7.21
N ASP A 31 2.35 -5.73 -7.96
CA ASP A 31 2.93 -4.53 -7.37
C ASP A 31 1.82 -3.71 -6.67
N PRO A 32 2.07 -3.17 -5.47
CA PRO A 32 1.11 -2.30 -4.81
C PRO A 32 0.99 -0.96 -5.54
N VAL A 33 -0.19 -0.36 -5.46
CA VAL A 33 -0.42 1.00 -5.95
C VAL A 33 -0.35 1.97 -4.77
N ILE A 34 0.40 3.06 -4.91
CA ILE A 34 0.54 4.09 -3.87
C ILE A 34 0.15 5.46 -4.41
N VAL A 35 -0.66 6.18 -3.65
CA VAL A 35 -1.08 7.56 -3.95
C VAL A 35 -0.86 8.43 -2.73
N LYS A 36 -0.34 9.64 -2.93
CA LYS A 36 -0.20 10.67 -1.90
C LYS A 36 -1.06 11.87 -2.26
N ALA A 37 -1.82 12.37 -1.30
CA ALA A 37 -2.64 13.57 -1.39
C ALA A 37 -2.30 14.52 -0.24
N VAL A 38 -2.66 15.79 -0.43
CA VAL A 38 -2.58 16.83 0.59
C VAL A 38 -3.91 17.57 0.62
N ASP A 39 -4.30 18.07 1.79
CA ASP A 39 -5.57 18.78 2.00
C ASP A 39 -5.60 20.19 1.39
N LYS A 40 -4.44 20.80 1.11
CA LYS A 40 -4.32 22.15 0.54
C LYS A 40 -3.33 22.18 -0.63
N GLU A 41 -3.75 22.74 -1.75
CA GLU A 41 -2.88 23.04 -2.90
C GLU A 41 -2.11 24.36 -2.75
N VAL A 42 -2.64 25.28 -1.92
CA VAL A 42 -2.06 26.58 -1.60
C VAL A 42 -2.17 26.80 -0.09
N ALA A 43 -1.06 27.20 0.55
CA ALA A 43 -0.98 27.39 2.00
C ALA A 43 0.02 28.50 2.35
N GLU A 44 -0.09 29.03 3.57
CA GLU A 44 0.78 30.10 4.08
C GLU A 44 1.79 29.56 5.11
N VAL A 45 2.87 30.31 5.36
CA VAL A 45 3.82 30.00 6.43
C VAL A 45 3.09 29.85 7.76
N GLY A 46 3.38 28.76 8.47
CA GLY A 46 2.75 28.41 9.73
C GLY A 46 1.51 27.52 9.61
N ASP A 47 0.97 27.27 8.41
CA ASP A 47 -0.12 26.32 8.18
C ASP A 47 0.29 24.88 8.46
N ASN A 48 -0.65 24.08 8.95
CA ASN A 48 -0.55 22.62 8.92
C ASN A 48 -1.15 22.09 7.62
N LEU A 49 -0.40 21.22 6.95
CA LEU A 49 -0.81 20.40 5.83
C LEU A 49 -1.08 18.98 6.33
N THR A 50 -2.22 18.41 5.94
CA THR A 50 -2.57 17.02 6.20
C THR A 50 -2.28 16.18 4.97
N TYR A 51 -1.33 15.26 5.08
CA TYR A 51 -0.99 14.32 4.03
C TYR A 51 -1.75 13.01 4.24
N THR A 52 -2.36 12.51 3.17
CA THR A 52 -3.03 11.20 3.13
C THR A 52 -2.36 10.33 2.08
N ILE A 53 -1.88 9.16 2.50
CA ILE A 53 -1.23 8.17 1.65
C ILE A 53 -2.10 6.92 1.62
N THR A 54 -2.50 6.50 0.43
CA THR A 54 -3.27 5.26 0.22
C THR A 54 -2.37 4.25 -0.48
N ILE A 55 -2.24 3.06 0.12
CA ILE A 55 -1.50 1.93 -0.44
C ILE A 55 -2.47 0.78 -0.69
N ASP A 56 -2.69 0.42 -1.95
CA ASP A 56 -3.59 -0.65 -2.38
C ASP A 56 -2.82 -1.94 -2.68
N ASN A 57 -3.38 -3.07 -2.23
CA ASN A 57 -2.90 -4.40 -2.56
C ASN A 57 -3.83 -5.06 -3.60
N PRO A 58 -3.49 -5.05 -4.91
CA PRO A 58 -4.31 -5.69 -5.94
C PRO A 58 -4.18 -7.22 -5.96
N SER A 59 -3.26 -7.79 -5.18
CA SER A 59 -3.00 -9.22 -5.12
C SER A 59 -4.12 -9.97 -4.38
N LEU A 60 -4.28 -11.25 -4.72
CA LEU A 60 -5.15 -12.18 -3.98
C LEU A 60 -4.45 -12.81 -2.76
N VAL A 61 -3.24 -12.36 -2.45
CA VAL A 61 -2.43 -12.78 -1.30
C VAL A 61 -1.99 -11.55 -0.50
N PRO A 62 -1.73 -11.68 0.81
CA PRO A 62 -1.33 -10.54 1.62
C PRO A 62 0.08 -10.07 1.26
N LEU A 63 0.27 -8.75 1.21
CA LEU A 63 1.61 -8.15 1.19
C LEU A 63 2.10 -8.06 2.63
N THR A 64 3.36 -8.44 2.88
CA THR A 64 3.95 -8.39 4.22
C THR A 64 5.25 -7.58 4.19
N ASN A 65 5.57 -6.95 5.33
CA ASN A 65 6.78 -6.12 5.49
C ASN A 65 6.90 -4.99 4.45
N VAL A 66 5.78 -4.33 4.12
CA VAL A 66 5.78 -3.18 3.21
C VAL A 66 6.32 -1.97 3.96
N VAL A 67 7.41 -1.37 3.45
CA VAL A 67 8.05 -0.21 4.09
C VAL A 67 7.57 1.07 3.43
N PHE A 68 6.84 1.89 4.18
CA PHE A 68 6.53 3.27 3.82
C PHE A 68 7.71 4.17 4.16
N ARG A 69 8.05 5.09 3.25
CA ARG A 69 9.06 6.14 3.46
C ARG A 69 8.61 7.44 2.77
N ASP A 70 8.74 8.56 3.48
CA ASP A 70 8.42 9.89 2.96
C ASP A 70 9.41 10.91 3.51
N THR A 71 10.05 11.68 2.64
CA THR A 71 11.03 12.71 3.02
C THR A 71 10.38 14.08 2.83
N LEU A 72 10.21 14.81 3.93
CA LEU A 72 9.63 16.15 3.90
C LEU A 72 10.61 17.16 3.29
N ASP A 73 10.06 18.19 2.67
CA ASP A 73 10.81 19.35 2.18
C ASP A 73 11.42 20.15 3.34
N ASP A 74 12.55 20.84 3.12
CA ASP A 74 13.25 21.65 4.13
C ASP A 74 12.42 22.77 4.75
N ASN A 75 11.32 23.17 4.10
CA ASN A 75 10.37 24.14 4.62
C ASN A 75 9.18 23.52 5.37
N LEU A 76 9.22 22.21 5.66
CA LEU A 76 8.18 21.51 6.41
C LEU A 76 8.74 20.92 7.70
N ASN A 77 7.98 21.07 8.78
CA ASN A 77 8.27 20.42 10.06
C ASN A 77 7.19 19.38 10.34
N TYR A 78 7.58 18.12 10.55
CA TYR A 78 6.62 17.09 10.96
C TYR A 78 5.92 17.48 12.27
N VAL A 79 4.58 17.36 12.29
CA VAL A 79 3.79 17.57 13.50
C VAL A 79 3.81 16.27 14.31
N TYR A 80 4.50 16.28 15.45
CA TYR A 80 4.62 15.11 16.33
C TYR A 80 3.25 14.53 16.72
N GLU A 81 3.18 13.21 16.88
CA GLU A 81 1.94 12.44 17.18
C GLU A 81 0.81 12.54 16.14
N SER A 82 1.02 13.18 14.99
CA SER A 82 -0.01 13.25 13.94
C SER A 82 -0.12 11.99 13.07
N PHE A 83 0.89 11.12 13.11
CA PHE A 83 0.96 9.94 12.24
C PHE A 83 -0.05 8.85 12.66
N GLN A 84 -0.88 8.43 11.72
CA GLN A 84 -1.91 7.43 11.88
C GLN A 84 -1.85 6.40 10.76
N VAL A 85 -2.20 5.15 11.10
CA VAL A 85 -2.41 4.06 10.14
C VAL A 85 -3.84 3.56 10.34
N ASN A 86 -4.67 3.66 9.31
CA ASN A 86 -6.10 3.35 9.35
C ASN A 86 -6.81 4.02 10.55
N GLY A 87 -6.53 5.31 10.79
CA GLY A 87 -7.09 6.10 11.88
C GLY A 87 -6.55 5.78 13.28
N MET A 88 -5.61 4.83 13.41
CA MET A 88 -4.96 4.53 14.70
C MET A 88 -3.61 5.23 14.78
N GLY A 89 -3.37 5.99 15.85
CA GLY A 89 -2.08 6.61 16.11
C GLY A 89 -0.94 5.59 16.14
N LYS A 90 0.15 5.88 15.42
CA LYS A 90 1.37 5.08 15.37
C LYS A 90 2.60 5.98 15.45
N MET A 91 3.74 5.42 15.80
CA MET A 91 5.01 6.13 15.83
C MET A 91 5.86 5.73 14.63
N PRO A 92 6.06 6.62 13.63
CA PRO A 92 7.04 6.39 12.59
C PRO A 92 8.46 6.55 13.13
N VAL A 93 9.43 5.92 12.48
CA VAL A 93 10.84 6.24 12.66
C VAL A 93 11.11 7.55 11.92
N ILE A 94 11.80 8.48 12.58
CA ILE A 94 12.16 9.78 11.99
C ILE A 94 13.68 9.90 11.96
N GLU A 95 14.23 9.99 10.75
CA GLU A 95 15.66 10.18 10.51
C GLU A 95 15.85 11.45 9.67
N GLY A 96 16.26 12.54 10.32
CA GLY A 96 16.23 13.86 9.70
C GLY A 96 14.80 14.26 9.34
N GLN A 97 14.55 14.48 8.05
CA GLN A 97 13.24 14.81 7.47
C GLN A 97 12.46 13.60 6.95
N THR A 98 13.05 12.40 7.06
CA THR A 98 12.42 11.17 6.55
C THR A 98 11.58 10.52 7.63
N LEU A 99 10.30 10.33 7.36
CA LEU A 99 9.41 9.42 8.09
C LEU A 99 9.48 8.04 7.45
N SER A 100 9.59 6.99 8.27
CA SER A 100 9.52 5.60 7.81
C SER A 100 8.62 4.75 8.72
N TYR A 101 7.86 3.84 8.14
CA TYR A 101 6.99 2.91 8.88
C TYR A 101 6.83 1.57 8.17
N THR A 102 6.97 0.46 8.89
CA THR A 102 6.77 -0.89 8.32
C THR A 102 5.32 -1.34 8.56
N LEU A 103 4.57 -1.51 7.49
CA LEU A 103 3.29 -2.19 7.47
C LEU A 103 3.55 -3.70 7.49
N ALA A 104 3.27 -4.33 8.63
CA ALA A 104 3.47 -5.77 8.79
C ALA A 104 2.65 -6.58 7.78
N LYS A 105 1.43 -6.12 7.47
CA LYS A 105 0.51 -6.79 6.55
C LYS A 105 -0.46 -5.80 5.89
N ILE A 106 -0.72 -6.01 4.61
CA ILE A 106 -1.86 -5.46 3.87
C ILE A 106 -2.66 -6.66 3.34
N GLU A 107 -3.94 -6.77 3.70
CA GLU A 107 -4.76 -7.92 3.31
C GLU A 107 -4.99 -7.95 1.79
N PRO A 108 -5.32 -9.12 1.20
CA PRO A 108 -5.68 -9.22 -0.21
C PRO A 108 -6.78 -8.24 -0.60
N THR A 109 -6.67 -7.62 -1.78
CA THR A 109 -7.71 -6.73 -2.34
C THR A 109 -8.15 -5.61 -1.40
N SER A 110 -7.25 -5.16 -0.54
CA SER A 110 -7.50 -4.16 0.49
C SER A 110 -6.46 -3.05 0.44
N GLN A 111 -6.79 -1.93 1.05
CA GLN A 111 -5.90 -0.79 1.17
C GLN A 111 -5.54 -0.50 2.63
N VAL A 112 -4.40 0.15 2.81
CA VAL A 112 -4.02 0.84 4.04
C VAL A 112 -3.97 2.34 3.76
N GLU A 113 -4.46 3.12 4.71
CA GLU A 113 -4.33 4.57 4.73
C GLU A 113 -3.32 5.00 5.81
N ILE A 114 -2.38 5.85 5.43
CA ILE A 114 -1.47 6.55 6.33
C ILE A 114 -1.82 8.03 6.29
N VAL A 115 -1.99 8.65 7.45
CA VAL A 115 -2.24 10.09 7.57
C VAL A 115 -1.21 10.71 8.48
N PHE A 116 -0.64 11.86 8.13
CA PHE A 116 0.19 12.64 9.03
C PHE A 116 0.14 14.13 8.67
N GLN A 117 0.57 14.99 9.60
CA GLN A 117 0.63 16.43 9.39
C GLN A 117 2.07 16.94 9.35
N ALA A 118 2.30 17.96 8.52
CA ALA A 118 3.51 18.76 8.56
C ALA A 118 3.15 20.25 8.53
N ARG A 119 3.91 21.06 9.26
CA ARG A 119 3.72 22.51 9.37
C ARG A 119 4.72 23.25 8.49
N ILE A 120 4.26 24.24 7.75
CA ILE A 120 5.14 25.11 6.95
C ILE A 120 5.98 25.99 7.90
N ALA A 121 7.30 25.91 7.74
CA ALA A 121 8.30 26.60 8.54
C ALA A 121 8.37 28.11 8.23
#